data_AF-A0A933CAY4-F1
#
_entry.id   AF-A0A933CAY4-F1
#
_cell.length_a   1.000
_cell.length_b   1.000
_cell.length_c   1.000
_cell.angle_alpha   90.00
_cell.angle_beta   90.00
_cell.angle_gamma   90.00
#
_symmetry.space_group_name_H-M   'P 1'
#
loop_
_entity.id
_entity.type
_entity.pdbx_description
1 polymer ?
#
loop_
_entity_poly.entity_id
_entity_poly.type
_entity_poly.pdbx_seq_one_letter_code
_entity_poly.pdbx_strand_id
1 'polypeptide(L)'
;MKGGAGFTLAEIIVSVFLIAVAAAALFSVLLTAKQSRAGADTKLEGTLYCERLAEQLKAYVGYEIARLPGTPAGHLDGDACPSPLSAGCYALAPGVHDVTSALPEAIREKYQATLKYEVTADVDGGGELMGRQVKFHFKWTPPAN
;
A
#
# COMPACT_ATOMS: atom_id res chain seq x y z
N MET A 1 13.68 25.26 66.40
CA MET A 1 13.70 25.19 64.91
C MET A 1 12.69 24.14 64.47
N LYS A 2 11.50 24.55 64.03
CA LYS A 2 10.45 23.66 63.50
C LYS A 2 10.30 23.99 62.02
N GLY A 3 10.75 23.11 61.13
CA GLY A 3 10.69 23.34 59.68
C GLY A 3 11.02 22.14 58.78
N GLY A 4 11.31 20.94 59.32
CA GLY A 4 11.77 19.80 58.49
C GLY A 4 10.68 18.97 57.81
N ALA A 5 9.50 18.83 58.42
CA ALA A 5 8.49 17.86 57.96
C ALA A 5 7.72 18.27 56.69
N GLY A 6 7.60 19.58 56.41
CA GLY A 6 6.93 20.07 55.20
C GLY A 6 7.79 19.96 53.94
N PHE A 7 9.11 19.97 54.10
CA PHE A 7 10.07 19.92 53.00
C PHE A 7 10.15 18.52 52.39
N THR A 8 10.14 17.49 53.23
CA THR A 8 10.18 16.07 52.81
C THR A 8 8.91 15.62 52.07
N LEU A 9 7.74 16.15 52.44
CA LEU A 9 6.48 15.79 51.78
C LEU A 9 6.39 16.41 50.38
N ALA A 10 6.82 17.65 50.22
CA ALA A 10 6.88 18.31 48.91
C ALA A 10 7.88 17.61 47.97
N GLU A 11 9.05 17.22 48.47
CA GLU A 11 10.09 16.51 47.71
C GLU A 11 9.60 15.17 47.17
N ILE A 12 8.88 14.38 47.98
CA ILE A 12 8.32 13.10 47.55
C ILE A 12 7.26 13.31 46.47
N ILE A 13 6.38 14.29 46.62
CA ILE A 13 5.34 14.58 45.62
C ILE A 13 5.97 14.98 44.28
N VAL A 14 6.98 15.87 44.31
CA VAL A 14 7.70 16.28 43.09
C VAL A 14 8.41 15.08 42.44
N SER A 15 9.04 14.23 43.25
CA SER A 15 9.73 13.03 42.75
C SER A 15 8.77 12.05 42.07
N VAL A 16 7.60 11.80 42.68
CA VAL A 16 6.57 10.94 42.10
C VAL A 16 6.03 11.53 40.79
N PHE A 17 5.82 12.85 40.75
CA PHE A 17 5.39 13.54 39.53
C PHE A 17 6.41 13.38 38.40
N LEU A 18 7.70 13.58 38.68
CA LEU A 18 8.76 13.43 37.69
C LEU A 18 8.85 11.99 37.16
N ILE A 19 8.72 10.99 38.05
CA ILE A 19 8.71 9.59 37.65
C ILE A 19 7.48 9.28 36.77
N ALA A 20 6.31 9.79 37.13
CA ALA A 20 5.09 9.59 36.34
C ALA A 20 5.20 10.21 34.94
N VAL A 21 5.73 11.43 34.83
CA VAL A 21 5.97 12.10 33.54
C VAL A 21 7.00 11.34 32.71
N ALA A 22 8.11 10.89 33.32
CA ALA A 22 9.13 10.11 32.64
C ALA A 22 8.57 8.77 32.12
N ALA A 23 7.77 8.07 32.93
CA ALA A 23 7.11 6.84 32.53
C ALA A 23 6.14 7.08 31.36
N ALA A 24 5.29 8.10 31.44
CA ALA A 24 4.35 8.44 30.37
C ALA A 24 5.06 8.78 29.05
N ALA A 25 6.18 9.50 29.12
CA ALA A 25 7.00 9.82 27.95
C ALA A 25 7.58 8.55 27.31
N LEU A 26 8.14 7.64 28.11
CA LEU A 26 8.68 6.36 27.61
C LEU A 26 7.58 5.50 26.96
N PHE A 27 6.42 5.38 27.60
CA PHE A 27 5.30 4.64 27.00
C PHE A 27 4.84 5.25 25.68
N SER A 28 4.77 6.59 25.58
CA SER A 28 4.38 7.29 24.36
C SER A 28 5.36 7.01 23.21
N VAL A 29 6.66 7.02 23.48
CA VAL A 29 7.70 6.68 22.49
C VAL A 29 7.59 5.23 22.05
N LEU A 30 7.39 4.29 22.99
CA LEU A 30 7.26 2.86 22.68
C LEU A 30 6.02 2.56 21.84
N LEU A 31 4.88 3.18 22.15
CA LEU A 31 3.63 3.06 21.39
C LEU A 31 3.84 3.57 19.95
N THR A 32 4.45 4.75 19.81
CA THR A 32 4.77 5.35 18.50
C THR A 32 5.69 4.45 17.69
N ALA A 33 6.74 3.90 18.31
CA ALA A 33 7.69 3.00 17.66
C ALA A 33 7.04 1.68 17.21
N LYS A 34 6.14 1.09 18.03
CA LYS A 34 5.41 -0.13 17.66
C LYS A 34 4.44 0.10 16.50
N GLN A 35 3.66 1.18 16.57
CA GLN A 35 2.67 1.49 15.53
C GLN A 35 3.36 1.83 14.19
N SER A 36 4.50 2.51 14.24
CA SER A 36 5.30 2.83 13.05
C SER A 36 5.83 1.59 12.34
N ARG A 37 6.33 0.57 13.08
CA ARG A 37 6.88 -0.66 12.49
C ARG A 37 5.83 -1.51 11.80
N ALA A 38 4.69 -1.76 12.45
CA ALA A 38 3.65 -2.62 11.89
C ALA A 38 3.09 -2.08 10.55
N GLY A 39 2.96 -0.76 10.43
CA GLY A 39 2.56 -0.11 9.18
C GLY A 39 3.66 -0.12 8.11
N ALA A 40 4.93 0.03 8.51
CA ALA A 40 6.06 0.06 7.61
C ALA A 40 6.29 -1.29 6.91
N ASP A 41 6.22 -2.40 7.65
CA ASP A 41 6.42 -3.74 7.09
C ASP A 41 5.37 -4.07 6.02
N THR A 42 4.10 -3.76 6.31
CA THR A 42 2.98 -4.00 5.38
C THR A 42 3.11 -3.13 4.13
N LYS A 43 3.56 -1.88 4.29
CA LYS A 43 3.80 -0.97 3.16
C LYS A 43 4.94 -1.48 2.28
N LEU A 44 6.04 -1.93 2.89
CA LEU A 44 7.21 -2.47 2.19
C LEU A 44 6.84 -3.73 1.41
N GLU A 45 6.10 -4.63 2.04
CA GLU A 45 5.61 -5.84 1.40
C GLU A 45 4.65 -5.51 0.23
N GLY A 46 3.71 -4.58 0.43
CA GLY A 46 2.83 -4.09 -0.63
C GLY A 46 3.58 -3.48 -1.81
N THR A 47 4.64 -2.69 -1.56
CA THR A 47 5.46 -2.11 -2.64
C THR A 47 6.18 -3.17 -3.46
N LEU A 48 6.67 -4.25 -2.85
CA LEU A 48 7.33 -5.34 -3.59
C LEU A 48 6.37 -6.02 -4.58
N TYR A 49 5.10 -6.22 -4.18
CA TYR A 49 4.10 -6.79 -5.10
C TYR A 49 3.73 -5.84 -6.23
N CYS A 50 3.63 -4.54 -5.96
CA CYS A 50 3.44 -3.53 -7.00
C CYS A 50 4.60 -3.52 -8.00
N GLU A 51 5.85 -3.59 -7.51
CA GLU A 51 7.04 -3.63 -8.37
C GLU A 51 7.07 -4.88 -9.24
N ARG A 52 6.80 -6.05 -8.66
CA ARG A 52 6.71 -7.32 -9.40
C ARG A 52 5.64 -7.26 -10.49
N LEU A 53 4.47 -6.71 -10.16
CA LEU A 53 3.39 -6.52 -11.13
C LEU A 53 3.79 -5.54 -12.24
N ALA A 54 4.50 -4.46 -11.91
CA ALA A 54 5.03 -3.54 -12.89
C ALA A 54 6.04 -4.20 -13.84
N GLU A 55 6.91 -5.08 -13.34
CA GLU A 55 7.82 -5.88 -14.18
C GLU A 55 7.07 -6.82 -15.11
N GLN A 56 6.02 -7.49 -14.61
CA GLN A 56 5.17 -8.33 -15.45
C GLN A 56 4.51 -7.50 -16.55
N LEU A 57 3.88 -6.37 -16.21
CA LEU A 57 3.23 -5.49 -17.18
C LEU A 57 4.20 -4.93 -18.22
N LYS A 58 5.46 -4.64 -17.86
CA LYS A 58 6.51 -4.26 -18.82
C LYS A 58 6.76 -5.35 -19.87
N ALA A 59 6.71 -6.62 -19.49
CA ALA A 59 6.86 -7.73 -20.44
C ALA A 59 5.71 -7.75 -21.47
N TYR A 60 4.49 -7.41 -21.05
CA TYR A 60 3.34 -7.29 -21.96
C TYR A 60 3.46 -6.08 -22.90
N VAL A 61 4.09 -4.98 -22.47
CA VAL A 61 4.38 -3.84 -23.37
C VAL A 61 5.31 -4.28 -24.52
N GLY A 62 6.36 -5.04 -24.22
CA GLY A 62 7.26 -5.59 -25.25
C GLY A 62 6.54 -6.53 -26.21
N TYR A 63 5.61 -7.34 -25.71
CA TYR A 63 4.78 -8.24 -26.52
C TYR A 63 3.79 -7.49 -27.42
N GLU A 64 3.21 -6.39 -26.93
CA GLU A 64 2.29 -5.55 -27.71
C GLU A 64 3.02 -4.82 -28.84
N ILE A 65 4.22 -4.27 -28.59
CA ILE A 65 5.02 -3.60 -29.62
C ILE A 65 5.43 -4.56 -30.74
N ALA A 66 5.69 -5.83 -30.40
CA ALA A 66 6.01 -6.88 -31.37
C ALA A 66 4.80 -7.33 -32.22
N ARG A 67 3.57 -6.96 -31.80
CA ARG A 67 2.33 -7.19 -32.55
C ARG A 67 1.80 -5.86 -33.09
N LEU A 68 0.90 -5.91 -34.07
CA LEU A 68 0.26 -4.70 -34.60
C LEU A 68 -0.51 -3.98 -33.46
N PRO A 69 -0.55 -2.64 -33.44
CA PRO A 69 -1.32 -1.88 -32.45
C PRO A 69 -2.79 -2.33 -32.50
N GLY A 70 -3.34 -2.70 -31.33
CA GLY A 70 -4.71 -3.19 -31.20
C GLY A 70 -4.87 -4.72 -31.14
N THR A 71 -3.78 -5.49 -31.19
CA THR A 71 -3.84 -6.94 -30.91
C THR A 71 -3.74 -7.18 -29.39
N PRO A 72 -4.63 -7.98 -28.76
CA PRO A 72 -4.66 -8.12 -27.30
C PRO A 72 -3.33 -8.64 -26.76
N ALA A 73 -2.72 -7.86 -25.88
CA ALA A 73 -1.45 -8.14 -25.23
C ALA A 73 -1.63 -9.15 -24.09
N GLY A 74 -1.93 -10.40 -24.41
CA GLY A 74 -2.04 -11.51 -23.45
C GLY A 74 -3.04 -11.27 -22.30
N HIS A 75 -3.21 -12.26 -21.43
CA HIS A 75 -3.95 -12.10 -20.19
C HIS A 75 -2.96 -12.16 -19.02
N LEU A 76 -3.23 -11.37 -17.98
CA LEU A 76 -2.49 -11.44 -16.73
C LEU A 76 -3.29 -12.35 -15.78
N ASP A 77 -2.65 -13.39 -15.25
CA ASP A 77 -3.32 -14.33 -14.36
C ASP A 77 -3.89 -13.61 -13.12
N GLY A 78 -5.16 -13.85 -12.82
CA GLY A 78 -5.84 -13.27 -11.66
C GLY A 78 -6.37 -11.85 -11.87
N ASP A 79 -6.28 -11.31 -13.09
CA ASP A 79 -6.86 -10.03 -13.47
C ASP A 79 -8.36 -10.15 -13.78
N ALA A 80 -9.19 -9.55 -12.94
CA ALA A 80 -10.60 -9.32 -13.24
C ALA A 80 -10.76 -7.98 -13.97
N CYS A 81 -10.74 -8.03 -15.30
CA CYS A 81 -10.90 -6.86 -16.16
C CYS A 81 -12.39 -6.44 -16.26
N PRO A 82 -12.68 -5.12 -16.32
CA PRO A 82 -14.05 -4.59 -16.33
C PRO A 82 -14.74 -4.66 -17.69
N SER A 83 -14.10 -5.16 -18.76
CA SER A 83 -14.70 -5.17 -20.08
C SER A 83 -15.76 -6.29 -20.23
N PRO A 84 -17.03 -5.97 -20.54
CA PRO A 84 -18.11 -6.95 -20.74
C PRO A 84 -18.00 -7.74 -22.06
N LEU A 85 -16.98 -7.47 -22.87
CA LEU A 85 -16.75 -8.16 -24.14
C LEU A 85 -15.79 -9.32 -23.91
N SER A 86 -16.36 -10.52 -23.93
CA SER A 86 -15.77 -11.86 -23.83
C SER A 86 -14.65 -12.19 -24.84
N ALA A 87 -14.02 -11.18 -25.46
CA ALA A 87 -12.91 -11.33 -26.41
C ALA A 87 -11.79 -10.26 -26.26
N GLY A 88 -11.86 -9.33 -25.29
CA GLY A 88 -11.00 -8.14 -25.25
C GLY A 88 -10.30 -7.84 -23.92
N CYS A 89 -10.31 -8.78 -22.98
CA CYS A 89 -9.59 -8.63 -21.72
C CYS A 89 -8.09 -8.91 -21.92
N TYR A 90 -7.27 -7.86 -21.97
CA TYR A 90 -5.82 -8.00 -22.02
C TYR A 90 -5.15 -7.08 -21.01
N ALA A 91 -3.91 -7.42 -20.63
CA ALA A 91 -3.24 -6.81 -19.47
C ALA A 91 -3.08 -5.28 -19.57
N LEU A 92 -3.05 -4.73 -20.79
CA LEU A 92 -2.89 -3.30 -21.08
C LEU A 92 -4.16 -2.64 -21.65
N ALA A 93 -5.32 -3.28 -21.44
CA ALA A 93 -6.60 -2.70 -21.85
C ALA A 93 -6.86 -1.42 -21.05
N PRO A 94 -7.33 -0.33 -21.67
CA PRO A 94 -7.71 0.86 -20.92
C PRO A 94 -8.81 0.54 -19.90
N GLY A 95 -8.64 0.99 -18.66
CA GLY A 95 -9.58 0.73 -17.57
C GLY A 95 -8.91 0.30 -16.26
N VAL A 96 -9.74 -0.07 -15.28
CA VAL A 96 -9.31 -0.48 -13.94
C VAL A 96 -9.33 -2.00 -13.84
N HIS A 97 -8.16 -2.60 -13.67
CA HIS A 97 -7.94 -4.02 -13.52
C HIS A 97 -7.82 -4.40 -12.05
N ASP A 98 -8.53 -5.45 -11.64
CA ASP A 98 -8.47 -5.96 -10.27
C ASP A 98 -7.63 -7.23 -10.22
N VAL A 99 -6.44 -7.11 -9.66
CA VAL A 99 -5.48 -8.20 -9.46
C VAL A 99 -5.32 -8.52 -7.99
N THR A 100 -6.34 -8.24 -7.19
CA THR A 100 -6.32 -8.56 -5.76
C THR A 100 -6.03 -10.05 -5.56
N SER A 101 -6.51 -10.93 -6.44
CA SER A 101 -6.25 -12.36 -6.38
C SER A 101 -4.77 -12.76 -6.52
N ALA A 102 -3.94 -11.90 -7.13
CA ALA A 102 -2.49 -12.12 -7.25
C ALA A 102 -1.73 -11.87 -5.93
N LEU A 103 -2.36 -11.20 -4.96
CA LEU A 103 -1.81 -11.07 -3.61
C LEU A 103 -1.90 -12.41 -2.85
N PRO A 104 -0.87 -12.77 -2.07
CA PRO A 104 -0.94 -13.92 -1.18
C PRO A 104 -2.17 -13.85 -0.27
N GLU A 105 -2.81 -14.99 -0.07
CA GLU A 105 -3.98 -15.14 0.81
C GLU A 105 -3.71 -14.60 2.22
N ALA A 106 -2.52 -14.88 2.76
CA ALA A 106 -2.11 -14.40 4.08
C ALA A 106 -2.17 -12.86 4.22
N ILE A 107 -1.88 -12.09 3.16
CA ILE A 107 -1.95 -10.63 3.20
C ILE A 107 -3.38 -10.16 2.99
N ARG A 108 -4.10 -10.79 2.06
CA ARG A 108 -5.50 -10.48 1.77
C ARG A 108 -6.38 -10.65 3.00
N GLU A 109 -6.26 -11.77 3.69
CA GLU A 109 -7.10 -12.06 4.87
C GLU A 109 -6.70 -11.20 6.08
N LYS A 110 -5.39 -11.10 6.34
CA LYS A 110 -4.88 -10.40 7.53
C LYS A 110 -5.08 -8.88 7.46
N TYR A 111 -4.95 -8.30 6.27
CA TYR A 111 -4.98 -6.84 6.09
C TYR A 111 -6.11 -6.35 5.18
N GLN A 112 -7.03 -7.23 4.76
CA GLN A 112 -8.06 -6.92 3.77
C GLN A 112 -7.47 -6.18 2.56
N ALA A 113 -6.27 -6.61 2.14
CA ALA A 113 -5.48 -5.91 1.15
C ALA A 113 -6.11 -6.09 -0.24
N THR A 114 -6.09 -5.00 -1.02
CA THR A 114 -6.57 -4.96 -2.40
C THR A 114 -5.49 -4.37 -3.28
N LEU A 115 -5.31 -4.95 -4.46
CA LEU A 115 -4.36 -4.48 -5.47
C LEU A 115 -5.09 -4.32 -6.80
N LYS A 116 -5.11 -3.09 -7.30
CA LYS A 116 -5.68 -2.75 -8.59
C LYS A 116 -4.66 -1.99 -9.40
N TYR A 117 -4.78 -2.02 -10.71
CA TYR A 117 -4.04 -1.11 -11.58
C TYR A 117 -4.98 -0.47 -12.59
N GLU A 118 -4.72 0.79 -12.93
CA GLU A 118 -5.47 1.53 -13.91
C GLU A 118 -4.57 1.81 -15.12
N VAL A 119 -5.06 1.48 -16.30
CA VAL A 119 -4.39 1.79 -17.56
C VAL A 119 -5.13 2.93 -18.22
N THR A 120 -4.45 4.06 -18.40
CA THR A 120 -4.97 5.20 -19.14
C THR A 120 -4.24 5.32 -20.47
N ALA A 121 -5.00 5.35 -21.55
CA ALA A 121 -4.48 5.67 -22.88
C ALA A 121 -4.15 7.16 -22.95
N ASP A 122 -2.93 7.48 -23.38
CA ASP A 122 -2.53 8.83 -23.74
C ASP A 122 -2.77 8.99 -25.24
N VAL A 123 -3.57 9.99 -25.61
CA VAL A 123 -3.97 10.25 -26.99
C VAL A 123 -3.64 11.67 -27.38
N ASP A 124 -3.14 11.82 -28.60
CA ASP A 124 -2.68 13.08 -29.15
C ASP A 124 -3.88 13.95 -29.53
N GLY A 125 -3.64 15.22 -29.83
CA GLY A 125 -4.67 16.12 -30.40
C GLY A 125 -5.29 15.63 -31.71
N GLY A 126 -4.71 14.62 -32.37
CA GLY A 126 -5.25 13.94 -33.55
C GLY A 126 -5.97 12.62 -33.28
N GLY A 127 -6.02 12.14 -32.03
CA GLY A 127 -6.67 10.88 -31.64
C GLY A 127 -5.82 9.63 -31.85
N GLU A 128 -4.54 9.76 -32.20
CA GLU A 128 -3.59 8.64 -32.20
C GLU A 128 -3.16 8.30 -30.76
N LEU A 129 -2.89 7.02 -30.50
CA LEU A 129 -2.39 6.55 -29.21
C LEU A 129 -0.88 6.79 -29.11
N MET A 130 -0.45 7.77 -28.33
CA MET A 130 0.98 8.00 -28.06
C MET A 130 1.56 7.13 -26.97
N GLY A 131 0.73 6.62 -26.07
CA GLY A 131 1.21 5.76 -25.01
C GLY A 131 0.11 5.25 -24.10
N ARG A 132 0.50 4.43 -23.13
CA ARG A 132 -0.36 4.05 -22.01
C ARG A 132 0.39 4.29 -20.72
N GLN A 133 -0.31 4.87 -19.76
CA GLN A 133 0.20 5.02 -18.40
C GLN A 133 -0.48 4.00 -17.51
N VAL A 134 0.29 3.38 -16.62
CA VAL A 134 -0.21 2.42 -15.64
C VAL A 134 -0.04 3.01 -14.25
N LYS A 135 -1.13 3.06 -13.49
CA LYS A 135 -1.14 3.50 -12.08
C LYS A 135 -1.55 2.35 -11.19
N PHE A 136 -0.77 2.09 -10.14
CA PHE A 136 -1.06 1.04 -9.17
C PHE A 136 -1.77 1.61 -7.95
N HIS A 137 -2.81 0.91 -7.52
CA HIS A 137 -3.59 1.22 -6.34
C HIS A 137 -3.50 0.04 -5.37
N PHE A 138 -2.63 0.18 -4.38
CA PHE A 138 -2.55 -0.75 -3.26
C PHE A 138 -3.23 -0.14 -2.04
N LYS A 139 -4.24 -0.82 -1.51
CA LYS A 139 -4.97 -0.40 -0.31
C LYS A 139 -4.99 -1.55 0.68
N TRP A 140 -4.66 -1.26 1.92
CA TRP A 140 -4.71 -2.20 3.04
C TRP A 140 -5.40 -1.56 4.24
N THR A 141 -5.97 -2.39 5.10
CA THR A 141 -6.54 -2.00 6.37
C THR A 141 -5.80 -2.76 7.48
N PRO A 142 -5.17 -2.07 8.45
CA PRO A 142 -4.53 -2.78 9.55
C PRO A 142 -5.58 -3.60 10.33
N PRO A 143 -5.24 -4.82 10.80
CA PRO A 143 -6.15 -5.60 11.61
C PRO A 143 -6.58 -4.81 12.84
N ALA A 144 -7.86 -4.91 13.21
CA ALA A 144 -8.34 -4.40 14.49
C ALA A 144 -7.62 -5.17 15.61
N ASN A 145 -6.86 -4.44 16.43
CA ASN A 145 -6.24 -5.00 17.64
C ASN A 145 -7.30 -5.27 18.71
#